data_AF-A0A087UP81-F1
#
_entry.id   AF-A0A087UP81-F1
#
_cell.length_a   1.000
_cell.length_b   1.000
_cell.length_c   1.000
_cell.angle_alpha   90.00
_cell.angle_beta   90.00
_cell.angle_gamma   90.00
#
_symmetry.space_group_name_H-M   'P 1'
#
loop_
_entity.id
_entity.type
_entity.pdbx_description
1 polymer ?
#
loop_
_entity_poly.entity_id
_entity_poly.type
_entity_poly.pdbx_seq_one_letter_code
_entity_poly.pdbx_strand_id
1 'polypeptide(L)'
;MLSVLEEFSEAYLDAQALKNLLNKWQFQDQIAYDDFEYVEPVSWLKCVLLTHCVCSNQNKPTILPKLKKLLEKYAVRARKELFLEVASSAVNALRKLPCVEDDDTVRWQIEEAKILWTKKEYSIASKILKSTLHRMEKIAKENSNILMCYGEALTLRGRWLAETCNENSVVIMQEYLEKAVNVLKDIESDNSSTSTSSSCAIWDAYFAVARYADGQYQSIMNYKKSTAYQMKQVLMHSSKEEARKLKSKDNNEDQRKTHVIMAKQSLIDQEEMAALEADQKKFLEKAIINYLKCLCGTDTHDVWIFRLISLWFENLSHKEINQIISDEIKDLQSYKFLPLMYQLAARMGTQASALFTNTLTQLIKRITIDHPHHALPVILALSNADKDPVETRKVSTQTALLQQAEVPSVKERMNAAKKIISHLQKSKISSILKSYSDLCDAYISLAYLPVDKETQ
;
A
#
# COMPACT_ATOMS: atom_id res chain seq x y z
N MET A 1 38.77 -10.11 -2.89
CA MET A 1 39.46 -9.13 -3.76
C MET A 1 40.59 -9.76 -4.56
N LEU A 2 41.57 -10.44 -3.94
CA LEU A 2 42.70 -11.07 -4.67
C LEU A 2 42.25 -12.06 -5.76
N SER A 3 41.33 -12.96 -5.44
CA SER A 3 40.76 -13.88 -6.45
C SER A 3 40.06 -13.17 -7.61
N VAL A 4 39.48 -11.97 -7.40
CA VAL A 4 38.89 -11.18 -8.51
C VAL A 4 39.97 -10.64 -9.44
N LEU A 5 41.13 -10.25 -8.90
CA LEU A 5 42.26 -9.78 -9.70
C LEU A 5 42.91 -10.92 -10.48
N GLU A 6 43.09 -12.08 -9.84
CA GLU A 6 43.65 -13.29 -10.49
C GLU A 6 42.74 -13.79 -11.61
N GLU A 7 41.44 -13.97 -11.34
CA GLU A 7 40.48 -14.39 -12.37
C GLU A 7 40.41 -13.38 -13.52
N PHE A 8 40.53 -12.09 -13.23
CA PHE A 8 40.54 -11.06 -14.25
C PHE A 8 41.83 -11.04 -15.07
N SER A 9 43.00 -11.21 -14.45
CA SER A 9 44.28 -11.21 -15.18
C SER A 9 44.40 -12.40 -16.13
N GLU A 10 43.89 -13.57 -15.72
CA GLU A 10 43.81 -14.76 -16.57
C GLU A 10 42.87 -14.56 -17.75
N ALA A 11 41.72 -13.91 -17.53
CA ALA A 11 40.70 -13.70 -18.55
C ALA A 11 40.95 -12.46 -19.44
N TYR A 12 41.86 -11.56 -19.07
CA TYR A 12 42.06 -10.26 -19.72
C TYR A 12 42.45 -10.37 -21.19
N LEU A 13 43.23 -11.39 -21.54
CA LEU A 13 43.78 -11.57 -22.90
C LEU A 13 42.84 -12.33 -23.85
N ASP A 14 41.88 -13.11 -23.32
CA ASP A 14 40.93 -13.89 -24.13
C ASP A 14 39.50 -13.32 -24.03
N ALA A 15 38.93 -12.96 -25.17
CA ALA A 15 37.58 -12.42 -25.26
C ALA A 15 36.50 -13.40 -24.76
N GLN A 16 36.69 -14.72 -24.95
CA GLN A 16 35.71 -15.72 -24.53
C GLN A 16 35.81 -16.00 -23.02
N ALA A 17 37.03 -16.12 -22.47
CA ALA A 17 37.26 -16.17 -21.03
C ALA A 17 36.69 -14.93 -20.31
N LEU A 18 36.89 -13.74 -20.87
CA LEU A 18 36.35 -12.49 -20.31
C LEU A 18 34.82 -12.49 -20.27
N LYS A 19 34.17 -12.97 -21.34
CA LYS A 19 32.71 -13.08 -21.39
C LYS A 19 32.17 -14.05 -20.33
N ASN A 20 32.85 -15.19 -20.13
CA ASN A 20 32.49 -16.16 -19.10
C ASN A 20 32.67 -15.57 -17.70
N LEU A 21 33.77 -14.85 -17.45
CA LEU A 21 34.03 -14.16 -16.20
C LEU A 21 32.94 -13.11 -15.88
N LEU A 22 32.56 -12.30 -16.87
CA LEU A 22 31.49 -11.31 -16.71
C LEU A 22 30.14 -11.95 -16.38
N ASN A 23 29.86 -13.14 -16.90
CA ASN A 23 28.65 -13.89 -16.56
C ASN A 23 28.71 -14.43 -15.13
N LYS A 24 29.86 -14.98 -14.72
CA LYS A 24 30.13 -15.43 -13.35
C LYS A 24 29.95 -14.28 -12.35
N TRP A 25 30.53 -13.12 -12.61
CA TRP A 25 30.38 -11.94 -11.74
C TRP A 25 28.93 -11.48 -11.63
N GLN A 26 28.15 -11.51 -12.72
CA GLN A 26 26.73 -11.17 -12.66
C GLN A 26 25.93 -12.12 -11.77
N PHE A 27 26.27 -13.41 -11.77
CA PHE A 27 25.63 -14.40 -10.90
C PHE A 27 26.03 -14.19 -9.43
N GLN A 28 27.33 -13.99 -9.16
CA GLN A 28 27.81 -13.68 -7.81
C GLN A 28 27.16 -12.43 -7.23
N ASP A 29 26.96 -11.40 -8.06
CA ASP A 29 26.33 -10.16 -7.63
C ASP A 29 24.82 -10.34 -7.31
N GLN A 30 24.18 -11.46 -7.68
CA GLN A 30 22.78 -11.74 -7.32
C GLN A 30 22.63 -12.42 -5.95
N ILE A 31 23.73 -12.91 -5.37
CA ILE A 31 23.72 -13.60 -4.09
C ILE A 31 23.42 -12.58 -2.98
N ALA A 32 22.53 -12.95 -2.06
CA ALA A 32 22.25 -12.14 -0.87
C ALA A 32 23.50 -12.04 0.00
N TYR A 33 23.72 -10.86 0.57
CA TYR A 33 24.84 -10.57 1.47
C TYR A 33 24.28 -9.90 2.73
N ASP A 34 24.95 -10.13 3.85
CA ASP A 34 24.52 -9.59 5.14
C ASP A 34 24.99 -8.13 5.31
N ASP A 35 26.25 -7.82 4.97
CA ASP A 35 26.83 -6.49 5.15
C ASP A 35 27.44 -5.94 3.85
N PHE A 36 26.98 -4.75 3.43
CA PHE A 36 27.48 -4.09 2.23
C PHE A 36 28.94 -3.65 2.36
N GLU A 37 29.42 -3.35 3.56
CA GLU A 37 30.79 -2.89 3.81
C GLU A 37 31.86 -3.87 3.29
N TYR A 38 31.61 -5.18 3.36
CA TYR A 38 32.55 -6.19 2.86
C TYR A 38 32.42 -6.45 1.35
N VAL A 39 31.25 -6.13 0.79
CA VAL A 39 30.93 -6.35 -0.63
C VAL A 39 31.29 -5.14 -1.49
N GLU A 40 31.26 -3.94 -0.91
CA GLU A 40 31.54 -2.66 -1.56
C GLU A 40 32.91 -2.66 -2.25
N PRO A 41 34.03 -2.99 -1.58
CA PRO A 41 35.35 -2.89 -2.20
C PRO A 41 35.53 -3.87 -3.35
N VAL A 42 34.92 -5.05 -3.22
CA VAL A 42 34.93 -6.09 -4.26
C VAL A 42 34.13 -5.62 -5.48
N SER A 43 32.96 -5.03 -5.26
CA SER A 43 32.08 -4.55 -6.33
C SER A 43 32.70 -3.36 -7.05
N TRP A 44 33.26 -2.40 -6.31
CA TRP A 44 33.96 -1.26 -6.88
C TRP A 44 35.20 -1.68 -7.67
N LEU A 45 35.98 -2.63 -7.16
CA LEU A 45 37.15 -3.17 -7.86
C LEU A 45 36.77 -3.73 -9.24
N LYS A 46 35.67 -4.49 -9.33
CA LYS A 46 35.13 -4.96 -10.62
C LYS A 46 34.82 -3.78 -11.55
N CYS A 47 34.18 -2.71 -11.06
CA CYS A 47 33.93 -1.50 -11.86
C CYS A 47 35.23 -0.91 -12.42
N VAL A 48 36.23 -0.70 -11.55
CA VAL A 48 37.50 -0.07 -11.93
C VAL A 48 38.25 -0.86 -13.00
N LEU A 49 38.33 -2.19 -12.85
CA LEU A 49 38.98 -3.08 -13.83
C LEU A 49 38.30 -3.00 -15.20
N LEU A 50 36.96 -3.00 -15.22
CA LEU A 50 36.21 -2.89 -16.47
C LEU A 50 36.29 -1.49 -17.09
N THR A 51 36.29 -0.43 -16.27
CA THR A 51 36.53 0.94 -16.75
C THR A 51 37.90 1.06 -17.42
N HIS A 52 38.95 0.46 -16.83
CA HIS A 52 40.28 0.45 -17.43
C HIS A 52 40.30 -0.23 -18.81
N CYS A 53 39.59 -1.35 -18.97
CA CYS A 53 39.46 -2.03 -20.28
C CYS A 53 38.80 -1.13 -21.33
N VAL A 54 37.72 -0.44 -20.94
CA VAL A 54 36.98 0.46 -21.82
C VAL A 54 37.85 1.64 -22.25
N CYS A 55 38.61 2.23 -21.33
CA CYS A 55 39.57 3.30 -21.64
C CYS A 55 40.71 2.82 -22.54
N SER A 56 41.14 1.57 -22.38
CA SER A 56 42.17 0.93 -23.21
C SER A 56 41.63 0.42 -24.57
N ASN A 57 40.36 0.68 -24.90
CA ASN A 57 39.65 0.23 -26.11
C ASN A 57 39.64 -1.30 -26.36
N GLN A 58 39.94 -2.13 -25.37
CA GLN A 58 39.90 -3.58 -25.51
C GLN A 58 38.49 -4.12 -25.30
N ASN A 59 37.98 -4.94 -26.23
CA ASN A 59 36.67 -5.60 -26.14
C ASN A 59 35.52 -4.65 -25.74
N LYS A 60 35.65 -3.35 -26.08
CA LYS A 60 34.74 -2.26 -25.72
C LYS A 60 33.25 -2.56 -25.97
N PRO A 61 32.81 -3.11 -27.12
CA PRO A 61 31.38 -3.35 -27.35
C PRO A 61 30.77 -4.40 -26.40
N THR A 62 31.56 -5.36 -25.92
CA THR A 62 31.10 -6.41 -24.99
C THR A 62 31.11 -5.92 -23.55
N ILE A 63 32.13 -5.16 -23.16
CA ILE A 63 32.35 -4.73 -21.77
C ILE A 63 31.45 -3.53 -21.41
N LEU A 64 31.31 -2.55 -22.30
CA LEU A 64 30.64 -1.29 -22.00
C LEU A 64 29.19 -1.47 -21.51
N PRO A 65 28.31 -2.27 -22.16
CA PRO A 65 26.95 -2.49 -21.67
C PRO A 65 26.93 -3.18 -20.30
N LYS A 66 27.89 -4.08 -20.06
CA LYS A 66 27.98 -4.83 -18.81
C LYS A 66 28.47 -3.94 -17.66
N LEU A 67 29.44 -3.07 -17.94
CA LEU A 67 29.95 -2.05 -17.02
C LEU A 67 28.84 -1.06 -16.63
N LYS A 68 28.08 -0.53 -17.61
CA LYS A 68 26.93 0.36 -17.34
C LYS A 68 25.96 -0.30 -16.36
N LYS A 69 25.51 -1.52 -16.66
CA LYS A 69 24.57 -2.27 -15.80
C LYS A 69 25.13 -2.58 -14.41
N LEU A 70 26.43 -2.86 -14.30
CA LEU A 70 27.07 -3.15 -13.01
C LEU A 70 27.16 -1.87 -12.15
N LEU A 71 27.58 -0.75 -12.74
CA LEU A 71 27.62 0.55 -12.07
C LEU A 71 26.23 1.06 -11.67
N GLU A 72 25.20 0.87 -12.51
CA GLU A 72 23.81 1.21 -12.16
C GLU A 72 23.32 0.42 -10.94
N LYS A 73 23.53 -0.91 -10.95
CA LYS A 73 23.19 -1.76 -9.81
C LYS A 73 23.97 -1.38 -8.55
N TYR A 74 25.25 -1.06 -8.72
CA TYR A 74 26.11 -0.62 -7.64
C TYR A 74 25.61 0.69 -7.01
N ALA A 75 25.27 1.70 -7.83
CA ALA A 75 24.70 2.96 -7.35
C ALA A 75 23.39 2.74 -6.57
N VAL A 76 22.49 1.91 -7.09
CA VAL A 76 21.22 1.56 -6.42
C VAL A 76 21.47 0.85 -5.09
N ARG A 77 22.43 -0.07 -5.02
CA ARG A 77 22.80 -0.78 -3.78
C ARG A 77 23.40 0.17 -2.75
N ALA A 78 24.43 0.93 -3.15
CA ALA A 78 25.08 1.90 -2.28
C ALA A 78 24.06 2.91 -1.71
N ARG A 79 23.07 3.35 -2.50
CA ARG A 79 21.98 4.20 -2.00
C ARG A 79 21.10 3.50 -0.97
N LYS A 80 20.67 2.25 -1.24
CA LYS A 80 19.81 1.48 -0.31
C LYS A 80 20.48 1.26 1.05
N GLU A 81 21.78 1.05 1.03
CA GLU A 81 22.64 0.85 2.22
C GLU A 81 23.14 2.16 2.84
N LEU A 82 22.67 3.31 2.33
CA LEU A 82 23.00 4.65 2.83
C LEU A 82 24.48 5.09 2.66
N PHE A 83 25.25 4.42 1.80
CA PHE A 83 26.59 4.86 1.36
C PHE A 83 26.48 5.89 0.23
N LEU A 84 25.99 7.10 0.58
CA LEU A 84 25.55 8.10 -0.40
C LEU A 84 26.68 8.71 -1.25
N GLU A 85 27.88 8.87 -0.69
CA GLU A 85 29.04 9.39 -1.43
C GLU A 85 29.55 8.38 -2.47
N VAL A 86 29.53 7.11 -2.11
CA VAL A 86 29.88 6.00 -3.00
C VAL A 86 28.86 5.91 -4.14
N ALA A 87 27.57 6.01 -3.83
CA ALA A 87 26.50 6.05 -4.83
C ALA A 87 26.68 7.25 -5.79
N SER A 88 26.96 8.45 -5.26
CA SER A 88 27.19 9.65 -6.07
C SER A 88 28.43 9.50 -6.95
N SER A 89 29.49 8.88 -6.44
CA SER A 89 30.73 8.61 -7.18
C SER A 89 30.47 7.63 -8.34
N ALA A 90 29.63 6.62 -8.14
CA ALA A 90 29.24 5.69 -9.18
C ALA A 90 28.42 6.34 -10.30
N VAL A 91 27.46 7.21 -9.96
CA VAL A 91 26.70 7.98 -10.96
C VAL A 91 27.61 8.95 -11.73
N ASN A 92 28.56 9.58 -11.05
CA ASN A 92 29.56 10.42 -11.70
C ASN A 92 30.48 9.62 -12.63
N ALA A 93 30.82 8.37 -12.27
CA ALA A 93 31.58 7.47 -13.13
C ALA A 93 30.78 7.09 -14.39
N LEU A 94 29.49 6.78 -14.24
CA LEU A 94 28.58 6.50 -15.37
C LEU A 94 28.55 7.67 -16.36
N ARG A 95 28.43 8.90 -15.88
CA ARG A 95 28.40 10.12 -16.72
C ARG A 95 29.68 10.34 -17.53
N LYS A 96 30.82 9.81 -17.07
CA LYS A 96 32.12 9.93 -17.74
C LYS A 96 32.37 8.84 -18.80
N LEU A 97 31.50 7.82 -18.90
CA LEU A 97 31.67 6.74 -19.87
C LEU A 97 31.41 7.23 -21.31
N PRO A 98 32.06 6.64 -22.32
CA PRO A 98 31.79 6.95 -23.74
C PRO A 98 30.45 6.35 -24.19
N CYS A 99 29.84 6.93 -25.24
CA CYS A 99 28.58 6.44 -25.85
C CYS A 99 27.41 6.43 -24.85
N VAL A 100 27.08 7.61 -24.32
CA VAL A 100 25.92 7.82 -23.45
C VAL A 100 24.70 8.12 -24.32
N GLU A 101 23.69 7.28 -24.24
CA GLU A 101 22.40 7.50 -24.89
C GLU A 101 21.52 8.43 -24.03
N ASP A 102 20.51 9.06 -24.64
CA ASP A 102 19.57 9.91 -23.90
C ASP A 102 18.80 9.11 -22.84
N ASP A 103 18.44 7.86 -23.15
CA ASP A 103 17.78 6.89 -22.26
C ASP A 103 18.61 6.63 -20.98
N ASP A 104 19.91 6.35 -21.16
CA ASP A 104 20.86 6.15 -20.06
C ASP A 104 20.97 7.40 -19.18
N THR A 105 21.09 8.57 -19.82
CA THR A 105 21.24 9.84 -19.12
C THR A 105 20.05 10.11 -18.21
N VAL A 106 18.84 9.85 -18.69
CA VAL A 106 17.61 10.00 -17.93
C VAL A 106 17.58 9.07 -16.71
N ARG A 107 17.91 7.78 -16.91
CA ARG A 107 17.93 6.80 -15.81
C ARG A 107 18.91 7.21 -14.71
N TRP A 108 20.08 7.69 -15.09
CA TRP A 108 21.10 8.12 -14.14
C TRP A 108 20.70 9.40 -13.41
N GLN A 109 20.01 10.34 -14.06
CA GLN A 109 19.45 11.53 -13.41
C GLN A 109 18.36 11.19 -12.39
N ILE A 110 17.53 10.17 -12.64
CA ILE A 110 16.56 9.69 -11.66
C ILE A 110 17.29 9.13 -10.43
N GLU A 111 18.34 8.32 -10.63
CA GLU A 111 19.11 7.77 -9.51
C GLU A 111 19.85 8.86 -8.74
N GLU A 112 20.43 9.85 -9.42
CA GLU A 112 21.01 11.05 -8.81
C GLU A 112 19.99 11.80 -7.95
N ALA A 113 18.79 12.03 -8.48
CA ALA A 113 17.70 12.66 -7.72
C ALA A 113 17.34 11.84 -6.48
N LYS A 114 17.28 10.50 -6.58
CA LYS A 114 17.02 9.61 -5.43
C LYS A 114 18.13 9.71 -4.38
N ILE A 115 19.40 9.77 -4.79
CA ILE A 115 20.54 9.96 -3.88
C ILE A 115 20.43 11.30 -3.14
N LEU A 116 20.16 12.39 -3.86
CA LEU A 116 19.99 13.72 -3.28
C LEU A 116 18.78 13.80 -2.34
N TRP A 117 17.71 13.10 -2.67
CA TRP A 117 16.55 12.96 -1.79
C TRP A 117 16.92 12.26 -0.47
N THR A 118 17.69 11.16 -0.54
CA THR A 118 18.18 10.47 0.66
C THR A 118 19.17 11.32 1.46
N LYS A 119 19.93 12.21 0.81
CA LYS A 119 20.78 13.24 1.46
C LYS A 119 19.96 14.37 2.12
N LYS A 120 18.63 14.39 1.95
CA LYS A 120 17.69 15.43 2.40
C LYS A 120 17.79 16.76 1.64
N GLU A 121 18.40 16.76 0.47
CA GLU A 121 18.44 17.92 -0.44
C GLU A 121 17.20 17.97 -1.35
N TYR A 122 16.01 18.05 -0.74
CA TYR A 122 14.72 17.87 -1.42
C TYR A 122 14.46 18.84 -2.57
N SER A 123 14.95 20.08 -2.45
CA SER A 123 14.74 21.12 -3.45
C SER A 123 15.49 20.84 -4.76
N ILE A 124 16.75 20.38 -4.65
CA ILE A 124 17.60 20.04 -5.80
C ILE A 124 17.09 18.75 -6.43
N ALA A 125 16.83 17.71 -5.62
CA ALA A 125 16.26 16.45 -6.07
C ALA A 125 14.94 16.65 -6.85
N SER A 126 14.05 17.49 -6.32
CA SER A 126 12.78 17.84 -6.98
C SER A 126 12.97 18.54 -8.32
N LYS A 127 13.92 19.47 -8.42
CA LYS A 127 14.22 20.18 -9.68
C LYS A 127 14.77 19.22 -10.74
N ILE A 128 15.70 18.35 -10.37
CA ILE A 128 16.27 17.34 -11.26
C ILE A 128 15.18 16.37 -11.74
N LEU A 129 14.34 15.85 -10.84
CA LEU A 129 13.29 14.92 -11.23
C LEU A 129 12.27 15.59 -12.17
N LYS A 130 11.89 16.85 -11.92
CA LYS A 130 10.97 17.59 -12.79
C LYS A 130 11.55 17.82 -14.19
N SER A 131 12.80 18.27 -14.31
CA SER A 131 13.44 18.47 -15.62
C SER A 131 13.61 17.15 -16.38
N THR A 132 13.97 16.09 -15.66
CA THR A 132 14.12 14.74 -16.22
C THR A 132 12.80 14.20 -16.76
N LEU A 133 11.70 14.38 -16.03
CA LEU A 133 10.35 13.95 -16.46
C LEU A 133 9.91 14.63 -17.77
N HIS A 134 10.16 15.93 -17.93
CA HIS A 134 9.85 16.62 -19.18
C HIS A 134 10.64 16.08 -20.37
N ARG A 135 11.90 15.65 -20.14
CA ARG A 135 12.71 15.01 -21.17
C ARG A 135 12.21 13.60 -21.48
N MET A 136 11.88 12.82 -20.44
CA MET A 136 11.30 11.49 -20.59
C MET A 136 10.01 11.48 -21.39
N GLU A 137 9.11 12.42 -21.13
CA GLU A 137 7.83 12.51 -21.82
C GLU A 137 8.00 12.72 -23.33
N LYS A 138 9.07 13.40 -23.76
CA LYS A 138 9.40 13.54 -25.19
C LYS A 138 9.92 12.23 -25.77
N ILE A 139 10.88 11.60 -25.09
CA ILE A 139 11.50 10.36 -25.59
C ILE A 139 10.49 9.19 -25.57
N ALA A 140 9.60 9.15 -24.58
CA ALA A 140 8.57 8.12 -24.44
C ALA A 140 7.53 8.14 -25.59
N LYS A 141 7.40 9.25 -26.32
CA LYS A 141 6.57 9.31 -27.54
C LYS A 141 7.21 8.56 -28.72
N GLU A 142 8.52 8.41 -28.69
CA GLU A 142 9.32 7.83 -29.78
C GLU A 142 9.78 6.41 -29.45
N ASN A 143 10.01 6.10 -28.17
CA ASN A 143 10.54 4.81 -27.70
C ASN A 143 9.70 4.23 -26.55
N SER A 144 8.99 3.13 -26.84
CA SER A 144 8.14 2.41 -25.87
C SER A 144 8.93 1.83 -24.68
N ASN A 145 10.23 1.55 -24.85
CA ASN A 145 11.07 0.94 -23.80
C ASN A 145 11.26 1.84 -22.56
N ILE A 146 11.11 3.16 -22.70
CA ILE A 146 11.25 4.13 -21.59
C ILE A 146 9.94 4.35 -20.86
N LEU A 147 8.81 3.99 -21.47
CA LEU A 147 7.48 4.29 -20.96
C LEU A 147 7.28 3.72 -19.53
N MET A 148 7.86 2.54 -19.26
CA MET A 148 7.86 1.94 -17.93
C MET A 148 8.65 2.78 -16.90
N CYS A 149 9.88 3.17 -17.24
CA CYS A 149 10.71 4.04 -16.39
C CYS A 149 10.02 5.41 -16.16
N TYR A 150 9.29 5.91 -17.16
CA TYR A 150 8.53 7.16 -17.06
C TYR A 150 7.38 7.04 -16.08
N GLY A 151 6.60 5.95 -16.14
CA GLY A 151 5.54 5.66 -15.15
C GLY A 151 6.06 5.53 -13.72
N GLU A 152 7.20 4.85 -13.53
CA GLU A 152 7.87 4.78 -12.22
C GLU A 152 8.33 6.15 -11.72
N ALA A 153 8.90 6.98 -12.60
CA ALA A 153 9.36 8.32 -12.28
C ALA A 153 8.20 9.27 -11.93
N LEU A 154 7.07 9.17 -12.64
CA LEU A 154 5.84 9.90 -12.31
C LEU A 154 5.31 9.50 -10.93
N THR A 155 5.27 8.19 -10.65
CA THR A 155 4.87 7.65 -9.33
C THR A 155 5.79 8.16 -8.22
N LEU A 156 7.10 8.16 -8.45
CA LEU A 156 8.09 8.69 -7.51
C LEU A 156 7.88 10.19 -7.26
N ARG A 157 7.67 10.97 -8.33
CA ARG A 157 7.43 12.41 -8.22
C ARG A 157 6.16 12.72 -7.44
N GLY A 158 5.07 12.00 -7.72
CA GLY A 158 3.81 12.14 -7.00
C GLY A 158 3.97 11.86 -5.50
N ARG A 159 4.73 10.82 -5.12
CA ARG A 159 5.06 10.52 -3.72
C ARG A 159 5.84 11.65 -3.05
N TRP A 160 6.89 12.16 -3.71
CA TRP A 160 7.69 13.26 -3.18
C TRP A 160 6.91 14.56 -3.03
N LEU A 161 6.01 14.86 -3.97
CA LEU A 161 5.12 16.01 -3.88
C LEU A 161 4.13 15.87 -2.72
N ALA A 162 3.60 14.67 -2.50
CA ALA A 162 2.73 14.38 -1.37
C ALA A 162 3.47 14.52 -0.02
N GLU A 163 4.70 14.02 0.07
CA GLU A 163 5.52 14.12 1.29
C GLU A 163 5.94 15.55 1.63
N THR A 164 6.20 16.38 0.61
CA THR A 164 6.69 17.76 0.79
C THR A 164 5.58 18.82 0.76
N CYS A 165 4.33 18.44 0.48
CA CYS A 165 3.19 19.35 0.35
C CYS A 165 3.42 20.53 -0.62
N ASN A 166 4.23 20.32 -1.67
CA ASN A 166 4.72 21.38 -2.54
C ASN A 166 3.81 21.70 -3.74
N GLU A 167 2.65 21.05 -3.87
CA GLU A 167 1.71 21.24 -4.99
C GLU A 167 0.25 21.04 -4.53
N ASN A 168 -0.71 21.51 -5.35
CA ASN A 168 -2.12 21.29 -5.09
C ASN A 168 -2.50 19.81 -5.23
N SER A 169 -3.36 19.31 -4.33
CA SER A 169 -3.82 17.93 -4.34
C SER A 169 -4.44 17.43 -5.65
N VAL A 170 -5.13 18.32 -6.38
CA VAL A 170 -5.70 17.99 -7.69
C VAL A 170 -4.59 17.73 -8.71
N VAL A 171 -3.54 18.56 -8.70
CA VAL A 171 -2.38 18.43 -9.58
C VAL A 171 -1.60 17.15 -9.26
N ILE A 172 -1.34 16.88 -7.97
CA ILE A 172 -0.64 15.65 -7.55
C ILE A 172 -1.40 14.40 -8.02
N MET A 173 -2.73 14.38 -7.84
CA MET A 173 -3.56 13.25 -8.22
C MET A 173 -3.61 13.07 -9.74
N GLN A 174 -3.98 14.11 -10.50
CA GLN A 174 -4.28 13.99 -11.93
C GLN A 174 -3.02 13.94 -12.80
N GLU A 175 -2.10 14.89 -12.60
CA GLU A 175 -0.95 15.09 -13.50
C GLU A 175 0.21 14.11 -13.23
N TYR A 176 0.26 13.51 -12.05
CA TYR A 176 1.35 12.60 -11.66
C TYR A 176 0.86 11.20 -11.33
N LEU A 177 0.01 11.02 -10.32
CA LEU A 177 -0.34 9.68 -9.83
C LEU A 177 -1.28 8.91 -10.77
N GLU A 178 -2.40 9.51 -11.19
CA GLU A 178 -3.32 8.92 -12.16
C GLU A 178 -2.68 8.80 -13.54
N LYS A 179 -1.93 9.82 -13.96
CA LYS A 179 -1.14 9.77 -15.20
C LYS A 179 -0.16 8.58 -15.18
N ALA A 180 0.53 8.32 -14.06
CA ALA A 180 1.42 7.18 -13.93
C ALA A 180 0.69 5.85 -14.11
N VAL A 181 -0.47 5.68 -13.46
CA VAL A 181 -1.28 4.46 -13.59
C VAL A 181 -1.74 4.25 -15.03
N ASN A 182 -2.22 5.30 -15.71
CA ASN A 182 -2.68 5.18 -17.10
C ASN A 182 -1.54 4.74 -18.03
N VAL A 183 -0.39 5.42 -17.93
CA VAL A 183 0.81 5.09 -18.70
C VAL A 183 1.24 3.63 -18.48
N LEU A 184 1.25 3.17 -17.23
CA LEU A 184 1.66 1.80 -16.90
C LEU A 184 0.61 0.76 -17.31
N LYS A 185 -0.68 1.11 -17.28
CA LYS A 185 -1.76 0.23 -17.71
C LYS A 185 -1.75 0.01 -19.21
N ASP A 186 -1.47 1.04 -19.99
CA ASP A 186 -1.35 0.94 -21.45
C ASP A 186 -0.22 -0.04 -21.84
N ILE A 187 0.89 -0.04 -21.09
CA ILE A 187 1.99 -1.00 -21.26
C ILE A 187 1.56 -2.44 -20.96
N GLU A 188 0.77 -2.63 -19.89
CA GLU A 188 0.29 -3.96 -19.48
C GLU A 188 -0.68 -4.56 -20.51
N SER A 189 -1.57 -3.74 -21.08
CA SER A 189 -2.49 -4.20 -22.14
C SER A 189 -1.77 -4.62 -23.41
N ASP A 190 -0.66 -3.95 -23.76
CA ASP A 190 0.09 -4.22 -24.98
C ASP A 190 1.06 -5.41 -24.84
N ASN A 191 1.57 -5.69 -23.63
CA ASN A 191 2.58 -6.72 -23.37
C ASN A 191 2.01 -7.94 -22.62
N SER A 192 1.11 -8.67 -23.26
CA SER A 192 0.48 -9.88 -22.69
C SER A 192 1.41 -11.10 -22.44
N SER A 193 2.73 -10.98 -22.66
CA SER A 193 3.63 -12.15 -22.65
C SER A 193 5.01 -12.01 -22.01
N THR A 194 5.41 -10.89 -21.36
CA THR A 194 6.80 -10.84 -20.85
C THR A 194 7.06 -9.94 -19.63
N SER A 195 7.72 -10.54 -18.63
CA SER A 195 8.53 -9.95 -17.55
C SER A 195 7.82 -9.54 -16.24
N THR A 196 8.07 -10.32 -15.19
CA THR A 196 7.67 -10.12 -13.78
C THR A 196 8.03 -8.74 -13.21
N SER A 197 9.02 -8.05 -13.77
CA SER A 197 9.42 -6.71 -13.34
C SER A 197 8.46 -5.61 -13.82
N SER A 198 7.85 -5.77 -14.99
CA SER A 198 6.86 -4.81 -15.53
C SER A 198 5.57 -4.80 -14.71
N SER A 199 5.24 -5.92 -14.07
CA SER A 199 4.10 -6.03 -13.15
C SER A 199 4.32 -5.26 -11.85
N CYS A 200 5.54 -5.16 -11.30
CA CYS A 200 5.74 -4.52 -10.00
C CYS A 200 5.48 -3.00 -10.03
N ALA A 201 5.87 -2.33 -11.12
CA ALA A 201 5.75 -0.87 -11.25
C ALA A 201 4.29 -0.39 -11.24
N ILE A 202 3.39 -1.11 -11.91
CA ILE A 202 1.95 -0.78 -11.93
C ILE A 202 1.33 -0.95 -10.55
N TRP A 203 1.69 -2.01 -9.81
CA TRP A 203 1.18 -2.23 -8.46
C TRP A 203 1.71 -1.18 -7.47
N ASP A 204 2.95 -0.72 -7.64
CA ASP A 204 3.52 0.41 -6.90
C ASP A 204 2.80 1.73 -7.21
N ALA A 205 2.40 1.95 -8.47
CA ALA A 205 1.63 3.12 -8.87
C ALA A 205 0.22 3.11 -8.27
N TYR A 206 -0.48 1.97 -8.33
CA TYR A 206 -1.75 1.78 -7.64
C TYR A 206 -1.62 2.01 -6.14
N PHE A 207 -0.57 1.46 -5.52
CA PHE A 207 -0.28 1.70 -4.12
C PHE A 207 -0.06 3.18 -3.79
N ALA A 208 0.71 3.90 -4.60
CA ALA A 208 0.97 5.33 -4.41
C ALA A 208 -0.32 6.16 -4.50
N VAL A 209 -1.20 5.88 -5.47
CA VAL A 209 -2.53 6.50 -5.57
C VAL A 209 -3.35 6.21 -4.32
N ALA A 210 -3.38 4.95 -3.88
CA ALA A 210 -4.15 4.53 -2.71
C ALA A 210 -3.70 5.24 -1.44
N ARG A 211 -2.39 5.29 -1.19
CA ARG A 211 -1.77 5.97 -0.04
C ARG A 211 -2.07 7.47 -0.04
N TYR A 212 -1.98 8.10 -1.21
CA TYR A 212 -2.25 9.53 -1.33
C TYR A 212 -3.73 9.84 -1.09
N ALA A 213 -4.64 9.10 -1.73
CA ALA A 213 -6.08 9.26 -1.55
C ALA A 213 -6.51 9.01 -0.09
N ASP A 214 -5.94 7.98 0.55
CA ASP A 214 -6.15 7.68 1.98
C ASP A 214 -5.67 8.84 2.88
N GLY A 215 -4.48 9.39 2.60
CA GLY A 215 -3.96 10.56 3.30
C GLY A 215 -4.88 11.78 3.20
N GLN A 216 -5.39 12.07 2.00
CA GLN A 216 -6.35 13.16 1.78
C GLN A 216 -7.68 12.91 2.49
N TYR A 217 -8.20 11.68 2.44
CA TYR A 217 -9.40 11.28 3.16
C TYR A 217 -9.24 11.48 4.67
N GLN A 218 -8.12 11.04 5.25
CA GLN A 218 -7.85 11.21 6.68
C GLN A 218 -7.66 12.67 7.08
N SER A 219 -7.00 13.47 6.24
CA SER A 219 -6.91 14.93 6.44
C SER A 219 -8.29 15.58 6.52
N ILE A 220 -9.20 15.24 5.59
CA ILE A 220 -10.58 15.74 5.59
C ILE A 220 -11.34 15.24 6.83
N MET A 221 -11.18 13.97 7.21
CA MET A 221 -11.81 13.41 8.42
C MET A 221 -11.34 14.11 9.70
N ASN A 222 -10.04 14.39 9.80
CA ASN A 222 -9.47 15.12 10.93
C ASN A 222 -9.95 16.56 10.97
N TYR A 223 -10.05 17.22 9.81
CA TYR A 223 -10.63 18.56 9.70
C TYR A 223 -12.11 18.56 10.13
N LYS A 224 -12.93 17.59 9.70
CA LYS A 224 -14.33 17.47 10.13
C LYS A 224 -14.49 17.27 11.63
N LYS A 225 -13.54 16.60 12.29
CA LYS A 225 -13.51 16.43 13.74
C LYS A 225 -13.02 17.68 14.49
N SER A 226 -12.39 18.62 13.79
CA SER A 226 -11.82 19.82 14.40
C SER A 226 -12.89 20.80 14.89
N THR A 227 -12.53 21.58 15.91
CA THR A 227 -13.38 22.67 16.43
C THR A 227 -13.63 23.74 15.38
N ALA A 228 -12.68 23.98 14.47
CA ALA A 228 -12.82 24.94 13.38
C ALA A 228 -14.00 24.58 12.46
N TYR A 229 -14.16 23.30 12.12
CA TYR A 229 -15.28 22.86 11.29
C TYR A 229 -16.62 22.96 12.02
N GLN A 230 -16.65 22.59 13.30
CA GLN A 230 -17.85 22.74 14.14
C GLN A 230 -18.28 24.22 14.25
N MET A 231 -17.32 25.12 14.49
CA MET A 231 -17.57 26.56 14.51
C MET A 231 -18.09 27.06 13.16
N LYS A 232 -17.51 26.60 12.05
CA LYS A 232 -17.98 26.94 10.70
C LYS A 232 -19.43 26.52 10.48
N GLN A 233 -19.82 25.32 10.91
CA GLN A 233 -21.21 24.87 10.84
C GLN A 233 -22.15 25.76 11.67
N VAL A 234 -21.76 26.10 12.91
CA VAL A 234 -22.56 26.96 13.78
C VAL A 234 -22.71 28.37 13.19
N LEU A 235 -21.63 28.97 12.69
CA LEU A 235 -21.69 30.28 12.01
C LEU A 235 -22.58 30.22 10.77
N MET A 236 -22.46 29.17 9.97
CA MET A 236 -23.27 28.98 8.77
C MET A 236 -24.77 28.89 9.10
N HIS A 237 -25.14 28.16 10.16
CA HIS A 237 -26.53 28.10 10.65
C HIS A 237 -27.02 29.43 11.23
N SER A 238 -26.22 30.08 12.09
CA SER A 238 -26.56 31.37 12.69
C SER A 238 -26.77 32.45 11.64
N SER A 239 -25.86 32.55 10.67
CA SER A 239 -25.93 33.49 9.55
C SER A 239 -27.19 33.26 8.70
N LYS A 240 -27.56 31.99 8.48
CA LYS A 240 -28.78 31.62 7.74
C LYS A 240 -30.06 32.02 8.47
N GLU A 241 -30.10 31.84 9.79
CA GLU A 241 -31.26 32.23 10.61
C GLU A 241 -31.40 33.74 10.72
N GLU A 242 -30.29 34.46 10.91
CA GLU A 242 -30.28 35.92 10.99
C GLU A 242 -30.72 36.56 9.67
N ALA A 243 -30.24 36.01 8.53
CA ALA A 243 -30.75 36.40 7.22
C ALA A 243 -32.28 36.19 7.12
N ARG A 244 -32.80 35.04 7.56
CA ARG A 244 -34.27 34.80 7.55
C ARG A 244 -35.04 35.81 8.40
N LYS A 245 -34.53 36.16 9.59
CA LYS A 245 -35.14 37.17 10.48
C LYS A 245 -35.14 38.54 9.82
N LEU A 246 -34.02 38.94 9.20
CA LEU A 246 -33.92 40.20 8.47
C LEU A 246 -34.88 40.25 7.27
N LYS A 247 -35.12 39.13 6.59
CA LYS A 247 -36.10 39.06 5.49
C LYS A 247 -37.55 39.33 5.95
N SER A 248 -37.89 38.95 7.19
CA SER A 248 -39.25 39.08 7.74
C SER A 248 -39.58 40.47 8.30
N LYS A 249 -38.59 41.35 8.46
CA LYS A 249 -38.78 42.73 8.92
C LYS A 249 -38.90 43.67 7.71
N ASP A 250 -39.84 44.60 7.77
CA ASP A 250 -40.06 45.63 6.74
C ASP A 250 -38.90 46.63 6.81
N ASN A 251 -38.05 46.69 5.77
CA ASN A 251 -36.64 47.09 5.92
C ASN A 251 -36.24 48.40 5.23
N ASN A 252 -35.47 49.20 6.00
CA ASN A 252 -34.52 50.20 5.52
C ASN A 252 -33.47 49.59 4.55
N GLU A 253 -32.90 50.40 3.64
CA GLU A 253 -31.92 49.93 2.64
C GLU A 253 -30.72 49.17 3.21
N ASP A 254 -30.19 49.59 4.36
CA ASP A 254 -28.99 48.98 4.95
C ASP A 254 -29.25 47.57 5.52
N GLN A 255 -30.44 47.33 6.06
CA GLN A 255 -30.86 46.00 6.53
C GLN A 255 -31.03 45.03 5.35
N ARG A 256 -31.50 45.53 4.20
CA ARG A 256 -31.60 44.76 2.96
C ARG A 256 -30.22 44.36 2.42
N LYS A 257 -29.25 45.28 2.41
CA LYS A 257 -27.86 44.97 2.00
C LYS A 257 -27.22 43.91 2.91
N THR A 258 -27.39 44.06 4.22
CA THR A 258 -26.86 43.12 5.22
C THR A 258 -27.45 41.71 5.05
N HIS A 259 -28.77 41.61 4.85
CA HIS A 259 -29.44 40.34 4.54
C HIS A 259 -28.83 39.64 3.32
N VAL A 260 -28.62 40.38 2.22
CA VAL A 260 -28.08 39.82 0.97
C VAL A 260 -26.66 39.27 1.18
N ILE A 261 -25.81 40.00 1.91
CA ILE A 261 -24.44 39.57 2.21
C ILE A 261 -24.44 38.31 3.08
N MET A 262 -25.21 38.28 4.16
CA MET A 262 -25.31 37.12 5.06
C MET A 262 -25.86 35.88 4.34
N ALA A 263 -26.92 36.04 3.54
CA ALA A 263 -27.48 34.96 2.75
C ALA A 263 -26.46 34.41 1.73
N LYS A 264 -25.69 35.30 1.08
CA LYS A 264 -24.65 34.90 0.14
C LYS A 264 -23.49 34.17 0.83
N GLN A 265 -23.04 34.65 1.99
CA GLN A 265 -21.96 34.00 2.74
C GLN A 265 -22.38 32.61 3.21
N SER A 266 -23.58 32.48 3.77
CA SER A 266 -24.13 31.18 4.19
C SER A 266 -24.25 30.19 3.02
N LEU A 267 -24.60 30.67 1.82
CA LEU A 267 -24.66 29.84 0.62
C LEU A 267 -23.28 29.37 0.18
N ILE A 268 -22.28 30.25 0.16
CA ILE A 268 -20.88 29.89 -0.16
C ILE A 268 -20.36 28.84 0.84
N ASP A 269 -20.58 29.06 2.14
CA ASP A 269 -20.16 28.11 3.17
C ASP A 269 -20.85 26.75 3.00
N GLN A 270 -22.13 26.74 2.63
CA GLN A 270 -22.88 25.51 2.36
C GLN A 270 -22.34 24.76 1.13
N GLU A 271 -22.02 25.48 0.05
CA GLU A 271 -21.41 24.90 -1.16
C GLU A 271 -20.03 24.32 -0.87
N GLU A 272 -19.21 25.01 -0.09
CA GLU A 272 -17.88 24.54 0.29
C GLU A 272 -17.95 23.26 1.15
N MET A 273 -18.88 23.20 2.11
CA MET A 273 -19.10 21.99 2.92
C MET A 273 -19.58 20.81 2.07
N ALA A 274 -20.47 21.05 1.10
CA ALA A 274 -20.94 20.03 0.18
C ALA A 274 -19.80 19.54 -0.75
N ALA A 275 -18.95 20.45 -1.24
CA ALA A 275 -17.78 20.11 -2.03
C ALA A 275 -16.79 19.24 -1.21
N LEU A 276 -16.55 19.60 0.04
CA LEU A 276 -15.69 18.85 0.95
C LEU A 276 -16.24 17.44 1.26
N GLU A 277 -17.56 17.29 1.36
CA GLU A 277 -18.23 15.98 1.44
C GLU A 277 -18.08 15.15 0.17
N ALA A 278 -18.21 15.76 -1.00
CA ALA A 278 -18.01 15.09 -2.28
C ALA A 278 -16.55 14.62 -2.44
N ASP A 279 -15.58 15.47 -2.09
CA ASP A 279 -14.16 15.14 -2.14
C ASP A 279 -13.82 14.02 -1.16
N GLN A 280 -14.36 14.05 0.06
CA GLN A 280 -14.20 12.98 1.04
C GLN A 280 -14.61 11.62 0.46
N LYS A 281 -15.79 11.56 -0.16
CA LYS A 281 -16.33 10.34 -0.77
C LYS A 281 -15.44 9.87 -1.93
N LYS A 282 -15.06 10.78 -2.82
CA LYS A 282 -14.20 10.51 -3.98
C LYS A 282 -12.83 9.97 -3.57
N PHE A 283 -12.20 10.55 -2.55
CA PHE A 283 -10.90 10.07 -2.04
C PHE A 283 -11.03 8.71 -1.38
N LEU A 284 -12.11 8.45 -0.62
CA LEU A 284 -12.35 7.14 -0.02
C LEU A 284 -12.50 6.04 -1.08
N GLU A 285 -13.33 6.27 -2.11
CA GLU A 285 -13.53 5.34 -3.21
C GLU A 285 -12.21 5.06 -3.95
N LYS A 286 -11.45 6.11 -4.28
CA LYS A 286 -10.15 5.96 -4.92
C LYS A 286 -9.17 5.19 -4.04
N ALA A 287 -9.10 5.46 -2.75
CA ALA A 287 -8.21 4.74 -1.85
C ALA A 287 -8.53 3.23 -1.86
N ILE A 288 -9.80 2.87 -1.70
CA ILE A 288 -10.24 1.47 -1.61
C ILE A 288 -10.00 0.74 -2.94
N ILE A 289 -10.42 1.31 -4.08
CA ILE A 289 -10.23 0.68 -5.40
C ILE A 289 -8.74 0.41 -5.66
N ASN A 290 -7.88 1.38 -5.38
CA ASN A 290 -6.46 1.23 -5.69
C ASN A 290 -5.73 0.32 -4.69
N TYR A 291 -6.12 0.27 -3.41
CA TYR A 291 -5.63 -0.75 -2.48
C TYR A 291 -6.03 -2.17 -2.93
N LEU A 292 -7.29 -2.37 -3.34
CA LEU A 292 -7.78 -3.66 -3.85
C LEU A 292 -6.96 -4.13 -5.06
N LYS A 293 -6.76 -3.26 -6.06
CA LYS A 293 -5.96 -3.56 -7.26
C LYS A 293 -4.52 -3.92 -6.91
N CYS A 294 -3.87 -3.13 -6.05
CA CYS A 294 -2.51 -3.40 -5.60
C CYS A 294 -2.39 -4.78 -4.94
N LEU A 295 -3.31 -5.11 -4.02
CA LEU A 295 -3.30 -6.37 -3.27
C LEU A 295 -3.61 -7.60 -4.15
N CYS A 296 -4.31 -7.42 -5.27
CA CYS A 296 -4.55 -8.50 -6.23
C CYS A 296 -3.27 -8.92 -6.97
N GLY A 297 -2.41 -7.95 -7.28
CA GLY A 297 -1.32 -8.16 -8.23
C GLY A 297 0.08 -8.37 -7.65
N THR A 298 0.32 -7.97 -6.40
CA THR A 298 1.62 -8.14 -5.73
C THR A 298 1.50 -8.56 -4.28
N ASP A 299 2.50 -9.27 -3.78
CA ASP A 299 2.64 -9.68 -2.37
C ASP A 299 3.52 -8.70 -1.57
N THR A 300 4.19 -7.77 -2.25
CA THR A 300 5.09 -6.79 -1.61
C THR A 300 4.37 -5.85 -0.64
N HIS A 301 3.07 -5.61 -0.88
CA HIS A 301 2.26 -4.63 -0.15
C HIS A 301 1.19 -5.29 0.74
N ASP A 302 1.32 -6.58 1.06
CA ASP A 302 0.30 -7.34 1.78
C ASP A 302 -0.04 -6.76 3.16
N VAL A 303 0.91 -6.10 3.82
CA VAL A 303 0.68 -5.41 5.10
C VAL A 303 -0.41 -4.32 4.99
N TRP A 304 -0.70 -3.82 3.80
CA TRP A 304 -1.74 -2.81 3.60
C TRP A 304 -3.16 -3.38 3.58
N ILE A 305 -3.32 -4.70 3.66
CA ILE A 305 -4.62 -5.35 3.90
C ILE A 305 -5.24 -4.86 5.22
N PHE A 306 -4.43 -4.63 6.25
CA PHE A 306 -4.88 -4.09 7.53
C PHE A 306 -5.52 -2.71 7.36
N ARG A 307 -4.91 -1.86 6.52
CA ARG A 307 -5.42 -0.53 6.24
C ARG A 307 -6.71 -0.56 5.43
N LEU A 308 -6.77 -1.40 4.39
CA LEU A 308 -7.98 -1.60 3.59
C LEU A 308 -9.17 -2.01 4.48
N ILE A 309 -8.97 -3.01 5.34
CA ILE A 309 -10.03 -3.49 6.24
C ILE A 309 -10.39 -2.43 7.30
N SER A 310 -9.43 -1.65 7.80
CA SER A 310 -9.72 -0.49 8.67
C SER A 310 -10.65 0.51 7.99
N LEU A 311 -10.32 0.92 6.75
CA LEU A 311 -11.14 1.86 5.98
C LEU A 311 -12.54 1.31 5.70
N TRP A 312 -12.64 0.02 5.40
CA TRP A 312 -13.93 -0.65 5.22
C TRP A 312 -14.76 -0.63 6.51
N PHE A 313 -14.14 -0.99 7.65
CA PHE A 313 -14.80 -1.07 8.94
C PHE A 313 -15.14 0.30 9.54
N GLU A 314 -14.46 1.36 9.16
CA GLU A 314 -14.82 2.74 9.50
C GLU A 314 -16.08 3.20 8.73
N ASN A 315 -16.38 2.60 7.58
CA ASN A 315 -17.41 3.06 6.63
C ASN A 315 -18.52 2.02 6.36
N LEU A 316 -18.94 1.28 7.39
CA LEU A 316 -19.91 0.17 7.29
C LEU A 316 -21.25 0.53 6.63
N SER A 317 -21.70 1.78 6.82
CA SER A 317 -23.01 2.26 6.33
C SER A 317 -22.98 2.73 4.88
N HIS A 318 -21.80 2.90 4.27
CA HIS A 318 -21.67 3.38 2.90
C HIS A 318 -21.96 2.26 1.90
N LYS A 319 -23.10 2.36 1.19
CA LYS A 319 -23.55 1.33 0.23
C LYS A 319 -22.58 1.14 -0.92
N GLU A 320 -22.09 2.24 -1.51
CA GLU A 320 -21.20 2.22 -2.67
C GLU A 320 -19.86 1.55 -2.34
N ILE A 321 -19.29 1.84 -1.17
CA ILE A 321 -18.05 1.19 -0.69
C ILE A 321 -18.26 -0.31 -0.49
N ASN A 322 -19.37 -0.71 0.12
CA ASN A 322 -19.68 -2.12 0.31
C ASN A 322 -19.90 -2.87 -1.01
N GLN A 323 -20.41 -2.18 -2.04
CA GLN A 323 -20.56 -2.74 -3.38
C GLN A 323 -19.20 -2.94 -4.05
N ILE A 324 -18.34 -1.91 -4.08
CA ILE A 324 -16.98 -2.01 -4.63
C ILE A 324 -16.21 -3.16 -3.98
N ILE A 325 -16.26 -3.27 -2.64
CA ILE A 325 -15.58 -4.34 -1.93
C ILE A 325 -16.19 -5.71 -2.23
N SER A 326 -17.53 -5.83 -2.28
CA SER A 326 -18.20 -7.09 -2.62
C SER A 326 -17.78 -7.66 -3.97
N ASP A 327 -17.52 -6.78 -4.93
CA ASP A 327 -17.20 -7.17 -6.31
C ASP A 327 -15.72 -7.59 -6.42
N GLU A 328 -14.80 -6.76 -5.94
CA GLU A 328 -13.36 -6.95 -6.11
C GLU A 328 -12.73 -7.92 -5.08
N ILE A 329 -13.32 -8.06 -3.88
CA ILE A 329 -12.71 -8.91 -2.83
C ILE A 329 -12.67 -10.39 -3.23
N LYS A 330 -13.51 -10.79 -4.19
CA LYS A 330 -13.57 -12.16 -4.73
C LYS A 330 -12.31 -12.54 -5.50
N ASP A 331 -11.60 -11.58 -6.05
CA ASP A 331 -10.38 -11.81 -6.82
C ASP A 331 -9.14 -11.86 -5.92
N LEU A 332 -9.24 -11.36 -4.69
CA LEU A 332 -8.15 -11.40 -3.71
C LEU A 332 -7.89 -12.81 -3.17
N GLN A 333 -6.61 -13.16 -3.12
CA GLN A 333 -6.13 -14.42 -2.55
C GLN A 333 -6.44 -14.48 -1.04
N SER A 334 -7.04 -15.59 -0.60
CA SER A 334 -7.60 -15.72 0.75
C SER A 334 -6.55 -15.74 1.87
N TYR A 335 -5.32 -16.19 1.60
CA TYR A 335 -4.26 -16.23 2.62
C TYR A 335 -3.86 -14.83 3.13
N LYS A 336 -4.04 -13.79 2.32
CA LYS A 336 -3.71 -12.39 2.71
C LYS A 336 -4.54 -11.89 3.90
N PHE A 337 -5.70 -12.51 4.12
CA PHE A 337 -6.60 -12.19 5.23
C PHE A 337 -6.34 -13.00 6.50
N LEU A 338 -5.45 -14.00 6.47
CA LEU A 338 -5.17 -14.85 7.66
C LEU A 338 -4.71 -14.04 8.88
N PRO A 339 -3.81 -13.04 8.75
CA PRO A 339 -3.41 -12.21 9.88
C PRO A 339 -4.56 -11.38 10.49
N LEU A 340 -5.65 -11.20 9.74
CA LEU A 340 -6.84 -10.44 10.12
C LEU A 340 -7.99 -11.31 10.62
N MET A 341 -7.82 -12.63 10.69
CA MET A 341 -8.90 -13.56 10.96
C MET A 341 -9.63 -13.24 12.27
N TYR A 342 -8.90 -12.89 13.34
CA TYR A 342 -9.50 -12.50 14.62
C TYR A 342 -10.31 -11.20 14.52
N GLN A 343 -9.80 -10.20 13.80
CA GLN A 343 -10.46 -8.90 13.60
C GLN A 343 -11.73 -9.06 12.74
N LEU A 344 -11.67 -9.88 11.69
CA LEU A 344 -12.83 -10.22 10.86
C LEU A 344 -13.90 -10.95 11.70
N ALA A 345 -13.47 -11.93 12.49
CA ALA A 345 -14.34 -12.72 13.34
C ALA A 345 -15.01 -11.87 14.45
N ALA A 346 -14.29 -10.90 15.01
CA ALA A 346 -14.81 -9.96 16.00
C ALA A 346 -15.93 -9.05 15.47
N ARG A 347 -16.02 -8.84 14.15
CA ARG A 347 -17.07 -8.05 13.50
C ARG A 347 -18.23 -8.88 12.95
N MET A 348 -18.20 -10.19 13.14
CA MET A 348 -19.33 -11.06 12.79
C MET A 348 -20.59 -10.65 13.56
N GLY A 349 -21.76 -10.70 12.93
CA GLY A 349 -23.02 -10.38 13.61
C GLY A 349 -23.21 -8.90 13.97
N THR A 350 -22.32 -7.99 13.56
CA THR A 350 -22.54 -6.56 13.73
C THR A 350 -23.79 -6.10 12.96
N GLN A 351 -24.64 -5.30 13.63
CA GLN A 351 -25.83 -4.68 13.02
C GLN A 351 -25.39 -3.56 12.06
N ALA A 352 -25.07 -3.95 10.84
CA ALA A 352 -24.62 -3.07 9.76
C ALA A 352 -25.44 -3.32 8.49
N SER A 353 -25.04 -2.70 7.37
CA SER A 353 -25.67 -2.95 6.07
C SER A 353 -25.72 -4.45 5.73
N ALA A 354 -26.83 -4.91 5.14
CA ALA A 354 -26.99 -6.29 4.70
C ALA A 354 -25.89 -6.70 3.70
N LEU A 355 -25.43 -5.76 2.86
CA LEU A 355 -24.32 -5.98 1.94
C LEU A 355 -23.02 -6.25 2.70
N PHE A 356 -22.69 -5.41 3.69
CA PHE A 356 -21.50 -5.59 4.53
C PHE A 356 -21.47 -6.97 5.20
N THR A 357 -22.56 -7.32 5.89
CA THR A 357 -22.65 -8.57 6.66
C THR A 357 -22.56 -9.80 5.75
N ASN A 358 -23.17 -9.74 4.56
CA ASN A 358 -23.06 -10.81 3.57
C ASN A 358 -21.62 -10.92 3.05
N THR A 359 -21.01 -9.82 2.61
CA THR A 359 -19.63 -9.80 2.10
C THR A 359 -18.63 -10.34 3.13
N LEU A 360 -18.72 -9.89 4.39
CA LEU A 360 -17.88 -10.40 5.48
C LEU A 360 -18.10 -11.90 5.72
N THR A 361 -19.36 -12.35 5.72
CA THR A 361 -19.67 -13.77 5.90
C THR A 361 -19.12 -14.63 4.77
N GLN A 362 -19.21 -14.18 3.51
CA GLN A 362 -18.66 -14.89 2.36
C GLN A 362 -17.13 -14.92 2.39
N LEU A 363 -16.48 -13.81 2.76
CA LEU A 363 -15.04 -13.74 2.92
C LEU A 363 -14.54 -14.74 3.97
N ILE A 364 -15.16 -14.75 5.16
CA ILE A 364 -14.80 -15.68 6.25
C ILE A 364 -15.03 -17.13 5.82
N LYS A 365 -16.13 -17.43 5.14
CA LYS A 365 -16.39 -18.76 4.59
C LYS A 365 -15.29 -19.20 3.62
N ARG A 366 -14.88 -18.32 2.70
CA ARG A 366 -13.80 -18.60 1.75
C ARG A 366 -12.48 -18.88 2.45
N ILE A 367 -12.06 -18.00 3.38
CA ILE A 367 -10.83 -18.19 4.16
C ILE A 367 -10.87 -19.52 4.92
N THR A 368 -12.02 -19.87 5.49
CA THR A 368 -12.17 -21.11 6.27
C THR A 368 -12.11 -22.36 5.41
N ILE A 369 -12.62 -22.31 4.18
CA ILE A 369 -12.55 -23.42 3.22
C ILE A 369 -11.12 -23.60 2.71
N ASP A 370 -10.44 -22.51 2.37
CA ASP A 370 -9.10 -22.53 1.79
C ASP A 370 -8.01 -22.84 2.83
N HIS A 371 -8.20 -22.36 4.07
CA HIS A 371 -7.23 -22.47 5.16
C HIS A 371 -7.87 -22.95 6.48
N PRO A 372 -8.37 -24.21 6.53
CA PRO A 372 -9.16 -24.70 7.66
C PRO A 372 -8.40 -24.66 8.98
N HIS A 373 -7.13 -25.02 9.01
CA HIS A 373 -6.34 -25.06 10.25
C HIS A 373 -6.10 -23.69 10.89
N HIS A 374 -6.14 -22.61 10.11
CA HIS A 374 -5.94 -21.25 10.61
C HIS A 374 -7.25 -20.59 11.06
N ALA A 375 -8.35 -20.88 10.36
CA ALA A 375 -9.62 -20.18 10.57
C ALA A 375 -10.62 -20.97 11.44
N LEU A 376 -10.67 -22.30 11.34
CA LEU A 376 -11.60 -23.13 12.12
C LEU A 376 -11.48 -22.95 13.63
N PRO A 377 -10.26 -22.91 14.23
CA PRO A 377 -10.14 -22.70 15.67
C PRO A 377 -10.83 -21.41 16.14
N VAL A 378 -10.71 -20.33 15.36
CA VAL A 378 -11.31 -19.03 15.66
C VAL A 378 -12.84 -19.10 15.59
N ILE A 379 -13.39 -19.71 14.54
CA ILE A 379 -14.84 -19.84 14.35
C ILE A 379 -15.46 -20.77 15.39
N LEU A 380 -14.79 -21.88 15.71
CA LEU A 380 -15.24 -22.83 16.72
C LEU A 380 -15.23 -22.20 18.11
N ALA A 381 -14.18 -21.46 18.47
CA ALA A 381 -14.11 -20.70 19.72
C ALA A 381 -15.31 -19.74 19.86
N LEU A 382 -15.64 -19.00 18.81
CA LEU A 382 -16.83 -18.13 18.80
C LEU A 382 -18.14 -18.92 18.92
N SER A 383 -18.25 -20.07 18.27
CA SER A 383 -19.48 -20.88 18.32
C SER A 383 -19.72 -21.54 19.68
N ASN A 384 -18.64 -21.83 20.41
CA ASN A 384 -18.62 -22.52 21.70
C ASN A 384 -18.61 -21.56 22.89
N ALA A 385 -18.71 -20.24 22.67
CA ALA A 385 -18.62 -19.23 23.73
C ALA A 385 -19.73 -19.32 24.82
N ASP A 386 -20.78 -20.11 24.61
CA ASP A 386 -21.86 -20.38 25.56
C ASP A 386 -21.76 -21.75 26.27
N LYS A 387 -20.72 -22.54 25.98
CA LYS A 387 -20.57 -23.91 26.51
C LYS A 387 -20.08 -23.97 27.97
N ASP A 388 -19.97 -22.84 28.66
CA ASP A 388 -19.61 -22.83 30.08
C ASP A 388 -20.70 -23.50 30.95
N PRO A 389 -20.35 -24.47 31.83
CA PRO A 389 -21.28 -25.11 32.74
C PRO A 389 -21.98 -24.07 33.62
N VAL A 390 -23.29 -24.23 33.77
CA VAL A 390 -24.14 -23.31 34.55
C VAL A 390 -23.70 -23.22 36.02
N GLU A 391 -23.10 -24.29 36.56
CA GLU A 391 -22.65 -24.39 37.95
C GLU A 391 -21.40 -23.55 38.27
N THR A 392 -20.55 -23.27 37.27
CA THR A 392 -19.34 -22.43 37.40
C THR A 392 -19.59 -20.94 37.19
N ARG A 393 -20.82 -20.51 36.90
CA ARG A 393 -21.21 -19.08 36.80
C ARG A 393 -21.25 -18.34 38.14
N LYS A 394 -20.36 -18.66 39.09
CA LYS A 394 -20.07 -17.80 40.24
C LYS A 394 -19.13 -16.69 39.77
N VAL A 395 -19.66 -15.80 38.96
CA VAL A 395 -18.91 -14.67 38.40
C VAL A 395 -18.74 -13.62 39.50
N SER A 396 -17.50 -13.25 39.82
CA SER A 396 -17.22 -12.07 40.64
C SER A 396 -17.91 -10.83 40.04
N THR A 397 -18.45 -9.95 40.87
CA THR A 397 -19.27 -8.79 40.49
C THR A 397 -18.64 -7.88 39.42
N GLN A 398 -17.31 -7.87 39.28
CA GLN A 398 -16.58 -7.13 38.23
C GLN A 398 -16.67 -7.78 36.83
N THR A 399 -16.65 -9.11 36.71
CA THR A 399 -16.76 -9.81 35.42
C THR A 399 -18.20 -9.86 34.90
N ALA A 400 -19.18 -9.83 35.80
CA ALA A 400 -20.60 -9.76 35.45
C ALA A 400 -20.98 -8.43 34.79
N LEU A 401 -20.38 -7.31 35.22
CA LEU A 401 -20.61 -5.97 34.64
C LEU A 401 -20.03 -5.84 33.22
N LEU A 402 -18.87 -6.44 32.95
CA LEU A 402 -18.26 -6.48 31.61
C LEU A 402 -19.06 -7.37 30.64
N GLN A 403 -19.53 -8.52 31.12
CA GLN A 403 -20.36 -9.41 30.32
C GLN A 403 -21.73 -8.79 29.99
N GLN A 404 -22.37 -8.07 30.92
CA GLN A 404 -23.71 -7.47 30.75
C GLN A 404 -23.80 -6.42 29.64
N ALA A 405 -22.73 -5.67 29.35
CA ALA A 405 -22.69 -4.71 28.24
C ALA A 405 -22.46 -5.36 26.85
N GLU A 406 -21.90 -6.59 26.82
CA GLU A 406 -21.53 -7.31 25.59
C GLU A 406 -22.48 -8.46 25.21
N VAL A 407 -23.39 -8.89 26.11
CA VAL A 407 -24.27 -10.08 25.90
C VAL A 407 -25.00 -10.11 24.55
N PRO A 408 -25.62 -9.02 24.06
CA PRO A 408 -26.34 -9.04 22.79
C PRO A 408 -25.39 -9.27 21.60
N SER A 409 -24.27 -8.54 21.60
CA SER A 409 -23.24 -8.58 20.55
C SER A 409 -22.49 -9.93 20.51
N VAL A 410 -22.22 -10.54 21.67
CA VAL A 410 -21.63 -11.88 21.76
C VAL A 410 -22.60 -12.91 21.19
N LYS A 411 -23.89 -12.85 21.56
CA LYS A 411 -24.90 -13.79 21.06
C LYS A 411 -25.11 -13.68 19.55
N GLU A 412 -25.05 -12.48 18.98
CA GLU A 412 -25.11 -12.26 17.54
C GLU A 412 -23.89 -12.84 16.81
N ARG A 413 -22.68 -12.63 17.34
CA ARG A 413 -21.43 -13.24 16.84
C ARG A 413 -21.50 -14.75 16.85
N MET A 414 -21.95 -15.32 17.96
CA MET A 414 -22.14 -16.76 18.11
C MET A 414 -23.14 -17.33 17.11
N ASN A 415 -24.28 -16.67 16.94
CA ASN A 415 -25.29 -17.09 15.97
C ASN A 415 -24.75 -17.03 14.54
N ALA A 416 -23.96 -16.01 14.21
CA ALA A 416 -23.27 -15.92 12.93
C ALA A 416 -22.25 -17.05 12.75
N ALA A 417 -21.47 -17.39 13.78
CA ALA A 417 -20.52 -18.51 13.75
C ALA A 417 -21.23 -19.86 13.57
N LYS A 418 -22.31 -20.12 14.32
CA LYS A 418 -23.15 -21.33 14.18
C LYS A 418 -23.74 -21.43 12.76
N LYS A 419 -24.18 -20.30 12.18
CA LYS A 419 -24.61 -20.25 10.77
C LYS A 419 -23.47 -20.63 9.81
N ILE A 420 -22.28 -20.09 9.97
CA ILE A 420 -21.13 -20.45 9.12
C ILE A 420 -20.82 -21.95 9.23
N ILE A 421 -20.72 -22.49 10.45
CA ILE A 421 -20.47 -23.93 10.69
C ILE A 421 -21.50 -24.80 9.98
N SER A 422 -22.79 -24.48 10.07
CA SER A 422 -23.85 -25.24 9.38
C SER A 422 -23.70 -25.26 7.84
N HIS A 423 -23.11 -24.21 7.26
CA HIS A 423 -22.78 -24.19 5.83
C HIS A 423 -21.52 -25.01 5.53
N LEU A 424 -20.51 -24.94 6.41
CA LEU A 424 -19.26 -25.67 6.25
C LEU A 424 -19.44 -27.19 6.38
N GLN A 425 -20.43 -27.66 7.12
CA GLN A 425 -20.80 -29.09 7.16
C GLN A 425 -21.14 -29.67 5.78
N LYS A 426 -21.61 -28.82 4.84
CA LYS A 426 -21.96 -29.20 3.46
C LYS A 426 -20.80 -29.03 2.48
N SER A 427 -19.64 -28.55 2.92
CA SER A 427 -18.50 -28.26 2.06
C SER A 427 -17.46 -29.38 2.07
N LYS A 428 -16.39 -29.21 1.29
CA LYS A 428 -15.30 -30.18 1.16
C LYS A 428 -14.55 -30.44 2.48
N ILE A 429 -14.62 -29.51 3.44
CA ILE A 429 -13.90 -29.59 4.72
C ILE A 429 -14.72 -30.24 5.85
N SER A 430 -15.85 -30.88 5.54
CA SER A 430 -16.77 -31.45 6.53
C SER A 430 -16.11 -32.46 7.48
N SER A 431 -15.23 -33.32 6.97
CA SER A 431 -14.47 -34.29 7.79
C SER A 431 -13.52 -33.62 8.78
N ILE A 432 -12.81 -32.58 8.33
CA ILE A 432 -11.89 -31.77 9.15
C ILE A 432 -12.68 -31.04 10.23
N LEU A 433 -13.81 -30.43 9.85
CA LEU A 433 -14.70 -29.72 10.78
C LEU A 433 -15.18 -30.65 11.90
N LYS A 434 -15.61 -31.88 11.57
CA LYS A 434 -16.03 -32.86 12.56
C LYS A 434 -14.88 -33.21 13.53
N SER A 435 -13.71 -33.49 12.99
CA SER A 435 -12.51 -33.82 13.79
C SER A 435 -12.13 -32.69 14.74
N TYR A 436 -12.17 -31.43 14.27
CA TYR A 436 -11.93 -30.26 15.12
C TYR A 436 -13.02 -30.04 16.16
N SER A 437 -14.29 -30.30 15.83
CA SER A 437 -15.39 -30.20 16.79
C SER A 437 -15.20 -31.20 17.93
N ASP A 438 -14.93 -32.47 17.58
CA ASP A 438 -14.69 -33.54 18.55
C ASP A 438 -13.49 -33.21 19.45
N LEU A 439 -12.41 -32.68 18.85
CA LEU A 439 -11.22 -32.24 19.58
C LEU A 439 -11.51 -31.06 20.54
N CYS A 440 -12.25 -30.06 20.08
CA CYS A 440 -12.65 -28.91 20.90
C CYS A 440 -13.52 -29.37 22.09
N ASP A 441 -14.47 -30.27 21.87
CA ASP A 441 -15.33 -30.80 22.93
C ASP A 441 -14.52 -31.64 23.94
N ALA A 442 -13.53 -32.40 23.47
CA ALA A 442 -12.60 -33.11 24.35
C ALA A 442 -11.75 -32.14 25.20
N TYR A 443 -11.24 -31.06 24.62
CA TYR A 443 -10.49 -30.04 25.38
C TYR A 443 -11.35 -29.29 26.39
N ILE A 444 -12.59 -28.95 26.03
CA ILE A 444 -13.54 -28.35 26.98
C ILE A 444 -13.80 -29.33 28.13
N SER A 445 -14.06 -30.60 27.83
CA SER A 445 -14.28 -31.64 28.84
C SER A 445 -13.08 -31.82 29.77
N LEU A 446 -11.87 -31.81 29.22
CA LEU A 446 -10.62 -31.89 29.97
C LEU A 446 -10.44 -30.67 30.89
N ALA A 447 -10.75 -29.47 30.41
CA ALA A 447 -10.62 -28.23 31.19
C ALA A 447 -11.59 -28.17 32.38
N TYR A 448 -12.75 -28.82 32.27
CA TYR A 448 -13.75 -28.91 33.33
C TYR A 448 -13.67 -30.20 34.16
N LEU A 449 -12.65 -31.03 33.94
CA LEU A 449 -12.42 -32.21 34.78
C LEU A 449 -12.16 -31.74 36.23
N PRO A 450 -12.94 -32.20 37.23
CA PRO A 450 -12.72 -31.81 38.60
C PRO A 450 -11.32 -32.25 39.06
N VAL A 451 -10.54 -31.29 39.54
CA VAL A 451 -9.28 -31.58 40.22
C VAL A 451 -9.61 -31.86 41.68
N ASP A 452 -9.38 -33.10 42.13
CA ASP A 452 -9.45 -33.41 43.55
C ASP A 452 -8.47 -32.48 44.27
N LYS A 453 -9.03 -31.59 45.10
CA LYS A 453 -8.23 -30.79 46.02
C LYS A 453 -7.73 -31.74 47.10
N GLU A 454 -6.64 -32.44 46.82
CA GLU A 454 -5.81 -32.95 47.89
C GLU A 454 -5.37 -31.73 48.71
N THR A 455 -5.87 -31.73 49.94
CA THR A 455 -5.54 -30.82 51.04
C THR A 455 -4.07 -30.43 51.03
N GLN A 456 -3.79 -29.14 50.81
CA GLN A 456 -2.58 -28.49 51.34
C GLN A 456 -2.84 -28.00 52.76
#